data_AF-A0A522TGJ9-F1
#
_entry.id   AF-A0A522TGJ9-F1
#
_cell.length_a   1.000
_cell.length_b   1.000
_cell.length_c   1.000
_cell.angle_alpha   90.00
_cell.angle_beta   90.00
_cell.angle_gamma   90.00
#
_symmetry.space_group_name_H-M   'P 1'
#
loop_
_entity.id
_entity.type
_entity.pdbx_description
1 polymer ?
#
loop_
_entity_poly.entity_id
_entity_poly.type
_entity_poly.pdbx_seq_one_letter_code
_entity_poly.pdbx_strand_id
1 'polypeptide(L)'
;MSSRIEVELTSQKPDGFWTWRAAGAKEPRGTLDGSILYEGAKIGDVVRAEVVFEIDGITVESVYAPKAKQQQSNLIELSSKEPVSYLTRTVSNRDRNRPGSERRSPGTQKRQRPERTGNETLPDRPNMRTEGRPSFKRTEAPRTSSTDSQEKRSRQKRPERLSQPAQTPKAPTPRFKKLMPRNTHRAKTLEGLAPEHLPIAEQLLKGGLPAVRQALATQNEKAIAEGKPTIPETTVLAIAEPMLPLLKLATWKDRAEVAIEIANEASLRDLRSVISAADLIRHDDSTREMLDKLKGLTEQRAAKLHSAWLAEIRENLSAKRIIRAARLSSRPPEPIAKLPADLLEELTHAANEMLSPETPADRWSTLLDALSQSPIRRQVQPRGLPANAPVELIEQAKESSGRIPALAQLLGIAIPPPPRPRKKIVPSQPGKVQTEQSDDSASQDVQTEPVQPSEDSLETVVAAEEPIETTQPDNDNRD
;
A
#
# COMPACT_ATOMS: atom_id res chain seq x y z
N MET A 1 -14.03 -0.66 39.72
CA MET A 1 -13.77 -1.49 38.51
C MET A 1 -12.28 -1.36 38.22
N SER A 2 -11.47 -2.35 38.57
CA SER A 2 -10.04 -2.30 38.30
C SER A 2 -9.75 -2.50 36.81
N SER A 3 -8.75 -1.77 36.32
CA SER A 3 -8.29 -1.76 34.93
C SER A 3 -6.79 -2.00 34.90
N ARG A 4 -6.30 -2.72 33.89
CA ARG A 4 -4.88 -3.00 33.70
C ARG A 4 -4.25 -1.92 32.82
N ILE A 5 -3.23 -1.25 33.33
CA ILE A 5 -2.44 -0.27 32.58
C ILE A 5 -0.94 -0.57 32.69
N GLU A 6 -0.16 -0.11 31.71
CA GLU A 6 1.30 -0.14 31.77
C GLU A 6 1.79 1.21 32.31
N VAL A 7 2.66 1.15 33.31
CA VAL A 7 3.03 2.26 34.20
C VAL A 7 4.54 2.28 34.36
N GLU A 8 5.14 3.46 34.34
CA GLU A 8 6.56 3.68 34.54
C GLU A 8 6.80 4.40 35.87
N LEU A 9 7.73 3.88 36.68
CA LEU A 9 8.11 4.45 37.97
C LEU A 9 9.04 5.66 37.75
N THR A 10 8.63 6.88 38.16
CA THR A 10 9.34 8.12 37.80
C THR A 10 10.23 8.69 38.89
N SER A 11 9.89 8.51 40.17
CA SER A 11 10.69 8.97 41.31
C SER A 11 10.19 8.38 42.62
N GLN A 12 11.11 8.09 43.54
CA GLN A 12 10.85 7.65 44.91
C GLN A 12 10.97 8.84 45.87
N LYS A 13 9.96 9.07 46.71
CA LYS A 13 10.01 10.06 47.80
C LYS A 13 10.58 9.42 49.08
N PRO A 14 11.21 10.20 49.98
CA PRO A 14 11.71 9.69 51.26
C PRO A 14 10.59 9.15 52.17
N ASP A 15 9.35 9.61 51.99
CA ASP A 15 8.18 9.21 52.78
C ASP A 15 7.58 7.83 52.38
N GLY A 16 8.35 6.98 51.68
CA GLY A 16 7.92 5.65 51.21
C GLY A 16 7.05 5.62 49.95
N PHE A 17 6.45 6.76 49.56
CA PHE A 17 5.63 6.88 48.36
C PHE A 17 6.46 6.97 47.06
N TRP A 18 5.96 6.34 46.00
CA TRP A 18 6.52 6.43 44.65
C TRP A 18 5.59 7.22 43.73
N THR A 19 6.18 7.96 42.80
CA THR A 19 5.46 8.62 41.70
C THR A 19 5.55 7.79 40.44
N TRP A 20 4.48 7.81 39.66
CA TRP A 20 4.38 7.02 38.44
C TRP A 20 3.71 7.79 37.30
N ARG A 21 3.99 7.39 36.05
CA ARG A 21 3.32 7.88 34.84
C ARG A 21 2.79 6.72 34.00
N ALA A 22 1.70 6.91 33.26
CA ALA A 22 1.28 5.92 32.27
C ALA A 22 2.33 5.81 31.15
N ALA A 23 2.67 4.58 30.74
CA ALA A 23 3.73 4.33 29.77
C ALA A 23 3.44 5.02 28.42
N GLY A 24 4.33 5.91 27.99
CA GLY A 24 4.19 6.67 26.74
C GLY A 24 3.31 7.92 26.80
N ALA A 25 2.75 8.29 27.96
CA ALA A 25 1.94 9.50 28.13
C ALA A 25 2.73 10.67 28.73
N LYS A 26 2.38 11.91 28.38
CA LYS A 26 3.01 13.12 28.96
C LYS A 26 2.40 13.52 30.31
N GLU A 27 1.11 13.20 30.48
CA GLU A 27 0.31 13.09 31.72
C GLU A 27 -0.71 11.95 31.46
N PRO A 28 -1.23 11.20 32.44
CA PRO A 28 -1.34 11.51 33.87
C PRO A 28 -0.16 11.05 34.74
N ARG A 29 -0.05 11.71 35.90
CA ARG A 29 0.84 11.37 37.01
C ARG A 29 0.02 10.85 38.18
N GLY A 30 0.51 9.83 38.88
CA GLY A 30 -0.10 9.35 40.12
C GLY A 30 0.94 9.09 41.20
N THR A 31 0.45 8.82 42.42
CA THR A 31 1.25 8.36 43.55
C THR A 31 0.85 6.92 43.87
N LEU A 32 1.79 6.08 44.28
CA LEU A 32 1.54 4.72 44.79
C LEU A 32 2.36 4.49 46.07
N ASP A 33 1.91 3.59 46.93
CA ASP A 33 2.64 3.15 48.12
C ASP A 33 3.75 2.17 47.71
N GLY A 34 4.99 2.41 48.16
CA GLY A 34 6.13 1.55 47.87
C GLY A 34 5.96 0.11 48.37
N SER A 35 5.07 -0.13 49.34
CA SER A 35 4.73 -1.45 49.89
C SER A 35 4.04 -2.38 48.87
N ILE A 36 3.51 -1.83 47.76
CA ILE A 36 2.82 -2.57 46.69
C ILE A 36 3.79 -3.00 45.57
N LEU A 37 5.06 -2.53 45.61
CA LEU A 37 6.08 -2.86 44.63
C LEU A 37 6.77 -4.20 44.90
N TYR A 38 7.36 -4.77 43.86
CA TYR A 38 8.21 -5.96 43.97
C TYR A 38 9.59 -5.62 44.53
N GLU A 39 10.23 -6.59 45.17
CA GLU A 39 11.59 -6.45 45.71
C GLU A 39 12.58 -6.05 44.61
N GLY A 40 13.30 -4.94 44.82
CA GLY A 40 14.32 -4.44 43.88
C GLY A 40 13.80 -3.57 42.73
N ALA A 41 12.57 -3.03 42.80
CA ALA A 41 12.04 -2.07 41.84
C ALA A 41 12.94 -0.82 41.67
N LYS A 42 13.10 -0.34 40.42
CA LYS A 42 13.95 0.80 40.08
C LYS A 42 13.17 1.91 39.37
N ILE A 43 13.69 3.13 39.47
CA ILE A 43 13.21 4.27 38.69
C ILE A 43 13.48 3.99 37.20
N GLY A 44 12.46 4.16 36.36
CA GLY A 44 12.47 3.85 34.93
C GLY A 44 11.90 2.47 34.55
N ASP A 45 11.57 1.62 35.53
CA ASP A 45 10.94 0.31 35.24
C ASP A 45 9.49 0.51 34.73
N VAL A 46 9.18 -0.12 33.58
CA VAL A 46 7.82 -0.19 33.02
C VAL A 46 7.16 -1.49 33.45
N VAL A 47 6.12 -1.36 34.27
CA VAL A 47 5.45 -2.44 34.99
C VAL A 47 3.96 -2.46 34.66
N ARG A 48 3.31 -3.61 34.88
CA ARG A 48 1.86 -3.74 34.70
C ARG A 48 1.17 -3.55 36.03
N ALA A 49 0.28 -2.56 36.09
CA ALA A 49 -0.46 -2.22 37.30
C ALA A 49 -1.95 -2.50 37.12
N GLU A 50 -2.61 -3.00 38.17
CA GLU A 50 -4.07 -2.98 38.31
C GLU A 50 -4.49 -1.77 39.13
N VAL A 51 -5.47 -1.04 38.59
CA VAL A 51 -5.68 0.36 38.91
C VAL A 51 -7.17 0.69 38.90
N VAL A 52 -7.64 1.43 39.90
CA VAL A 52 -9.02 1.91 39.99
C VAL A 52 -9.07 3.40 39.64
N PHE A 53 -9.99 3.74 38.74
CA PHE A 53 -10.34 5.12 38.41
C PHE A 53 -11.44 5.59 39.36
N GLU A 54 -11.11 6.56 40.20
CA GLU A 54 -12.04 7.23 41.11
C GLU A 54 -12.30 8.66 40.63
N ILE A 55 -13.23 9.36 41.29
CA ILE A 55 -13.56 10.75 40.92
C ILE A 55 -12.38 11.70 41.19
N ASP A 56 -11.60 11.42 42.23
CA ASP A 56 -10.49 12.25 42.68
C ASP A 56 -9.11 11.81 42.13
N GLY A 57 -9.04 10.75 41.31
CA GLY A 57 -7.78 10.33 40.71
C GLY A 57 -7.68 8.86 40.29
N ILE A 58 -6.44 8.39 40.22
CA ILE A 58 -6.08 7.06 39.72
C ILE A 58 -5.25 6.34 40.78
N THR A 59 -5.84 5.35 41.45
CA THR A 59 -5.24 4.63 42.58
C THR A 59 -4.75 3.25 42.12
N VAL A 60 -3.49 2.91 42.42
CA VAL A 60 -2.87 1.63 42.07
C VAL A 60 -3.10 0.60 43.18
N GLU A 61 -3.77 -0.52 42.86
CA GLU A 61 -4.07 -1.59 43.83
C GLU A 61 -3.00 -2.70 43.84
N SER A 62 -2.43 -3.04 42.68
CA SER A 62 -1.34 -4.04 42.60
C SER A 62 -0.39 -3.80 41.41
N VAL A 63 0.87 -4.23 41.55
CA VAL A 63 1.91 -4.09 40.52
C VAL A 63 2.57 -5.45 40.26
N TYR A 64 2.68 -5.82 38.98
CA TYR A 64 3.30 -7.06 38.53
C TYR A 64 4.72 -6.81 37.99
N ALA A 65 5.67 -7.64 38.42
CA ALA A 65 7.06 -7.59 37.98
C ALA A 65 7.21 -7.73 36.45
N PRO A 66 8.21 -7.07 35.84
CA PRO A 66 8.40 -7.06 34.39
C PRO A 66 8.80 -8.45 33.87
N LYS A 67 8.11 -8.93 32.83
CA LYS A 67 8.50 -10.18 32.15
C LYS A 67 9.79 -9.97 31.37
N ALA A 68 10.85 -10.68 31.77
CA ALA A 68 12.10 -10.72 31.02
C ALA A 68 11.86 -11.13 29.56
N LYS A 69 12.43 -10.37 28.61
CA LYS A 69 12.41 -10.72 27.19
C LYS A 69 13.23 -12.00 26.98
N GLN A 70 12.58 -13.09 26.56
CA GLN A 70 13.28 -14.27 26.08
C GLN A 70 14.09 -13.90 24.83
N GLN A 71 15.42 -13.88 24.96
CA GLN A 71 16.31 -13.80 23.81
C GLN A 71 16.25 -15.14 23.06
N GLN A 72 15.79 -15.12 21.81
CA GLN A 72 15.92 -16.28 20.94
C GLN A 72 17.40 -16.47 20.57
N SER A 73 17.91 -17.67 20.79
CA SER A 73 19.33 -18.00 20.62
C SER A 73 19.70 -18.13 19.14
N ASN A 74 20.04 -17.00 18.51
CA ASN A 74 20.76 -16.96 17.24
C ASN A 74 22.24 -17.36 17.45
N LEU A 75 22.47 -18.58 17.92
CA LEU A 75 23.80 -19.13 18.15
C LEU A 75 24.26 -19.87 16.89
N ILE A 76 25.49 -19.59 16.47
CA ILE A 76 26.17 -20.29 15.38
C ILE A 76 27.30 -21.08 16.04
N GLU A 77 27.18 -22.41 16.07
CA GLU A 77 28.23 -23.28 16.58
C GLU A 77 28.99 -23.92 15.41
N LEU A 78 30.28 -23.62 15.29
CA LEU A 78 31.24 -24.50 14.61
C LEU A 78 31.89 -25.35 15.69
N SER A 79 31.45 -26.60 15.83
CA SER A 79 32.04 -27.56 16.75
C SER A 79 33.06 -28.45 16.04
N SER A 80 34.31 -28.40 16.52
CA SER A 80 35.28 -29.45 16.24
C SER A 80 34.88 -30.74 16.96
N LYS A 81 35.19 -31.87 16.34
CA LYS A 81 34.57 -33.17 16.63
C LYS A 81 35.26 -33.88 17.80
N GLU A 82 34.55 -34.13 18.89
CA GLU A 82 34.81 -35.27 19.79
C GLU A 82 33.50 -36.08 20.01
N PRO A 83 33.58 -37.42 20.11
CA PRO A 83 32.40 -38.28 20.16
C PRO A 83 31.79 -38.35 21.57
N VAL A 84 30.73 -37.57 21.83
CA VAL A 84 29.94 -37.68 23.06
C VAL A 84 29.00 -38.89 23.03
N SER A 85 29.01 -39.66 24.12
CA SER A 85 28.21 -40.88 24.30
C SER A 85 26.73 -40.58 24.59
N TYR A 86 25.85 -41.40 24.02
CA TYR A 86 24.41 -41.28 24.21
C TYR A 86 23.96 -41.90 25.56
N LEU A 87 23.87 -41.08 26.61
CA LEU A 87 23.13 -41.46 27.82
C LEU A 87 21.65 -41.09 27.69
N THR A 88 20.83 -42.05 27.26
CA THR A 88 19.37 -41.96 27.36
C THR A 88 18.93 -41.99 28.83
N ARG A 89 18.60 -40.82 29.40
CA ARG A 89 17.99 -40.73 30.72
C ARG A 89 16.47 -40.72 30.61
N THR A 90 15.88 -41.92 30.64
CA THR A 90 14.42 -42.11 30.74
C THR A 90 13.91 -41.54 32.06
N VAL A 91 12.89 -40.68 32.03
CA VAL A 91 12.15 -40.23 33.23
C VAL A 91 10.69 -40.63 33.08
N SER A 92 10.16 -41.24 34.13
CA SER A 92 8.91 -42.00 34.16
C SER A 92 7.66 -41.13 34.12
N ASN A 93 6.67 -41.53 33.32
CA ASN A 93 5.35 -40.91 33.26
C ASN A 93 4.29 -41.87 33.84
N ARG A 94 3.84 -41.60 35.08
CA ARG A 94 2.86 -42.38 35.86
C ARG A 94 2.47 -41.55 37.11
N ASP A 95 1.23 -41.37 37.56
CA ASP A 95 -0.10 -41.93 37.22
C ASP A 95 -1.20 -40.87 37.49
N ARG A 96 -2.34 -40.93 36.79
CA ARG A 96 -3.70 -40.95 37.41
C ARG A 96 -4.88 -41.04 36.42
N ASN A 97 -5.48 -42.22 36.38
CA ASN A 97 -6.92 -42.54 36.26
C ASN A 97 -7.86 -41.64 35.42
N ARG A 98 -8.39 -42.23 34.33
CA ARG A 98 -9.84 -42.20 34.03
C ARG A 98 -10.27 -43.53 33.37
N PRO A 99 -11.33 -44.23 33.83
CA PRO A 99 -11.58 -45.64 33.47
C PRO A 99 -12.60 -45.88 32.35
N GLY A 100 -12.39 -46.98 31.59
CA GLY A 100 -13.39 -47.72 30.76
C GLY A 100 -13.99 -47.01 29.53
N SER A 101 -14.62 -47.67 28.55
CA SER A 101 -14.73 -49.09 28.10
C SER A 101 -15.58 -49.06 26.79
N GLU A 102 -15.50 -49.94 25.78
CA GLU A 102 -14.71 -51.16 25.60
C GLU A 102 -14.34 -51.45 24.12
N ARG A 103 -13.56 -52.51 23.87
CA ARG A 103 -13.11 -53.00 22.55
C ARG A 103 -14.21 -53.72 21.75
N ARG A 104 -14.16 -53.62 20.41
CA ARG A 104 -14.01 -54.77 19.48
C ARG A 104 -13.91 -54.34 18.00
N SER A 105 -12.81 -54.72 17.35
CA SER A 105 -12.70 -54.89 15.88
C SER A 105 -13.05 -56.36 15.51
N PRO A 106 -12.90 -56.85 14.27
CA PRO A 106 -12.80 -56.19 12.94
C PRO A 106 -13.74 -56.85 11.88
N GLY A 107 -13.75 -56.33 10.64
CA GLY A 107 -13.92 -57.22 9.46
C GLY A 107 -14.91 -56.83 8.34
N THR A 108 -14.33 -56.62 7.15
CA THR A 108 -14.77 -57.14 5.82
C THR A 108 -16.12 -56.78 5.16
N GLN A 109 -16.00 -56.39 3.88
CA GLN A 109 -16.98 -56.57 2.77
C GLN A 109 -18.27 -55.73 2.78
N LYS A 110 -19.01 -55.49 1.68
CA LYS A 110 -18.77 -55.39 0.20
C LYS A 110 -20.16 -55.07 -0.40
N ARG A 111 -20.26 -54.41 -1.57
CA ARG A 111 -21.53 -54.17 -2.34
C ARG A 111 -22.48 -53.13 -1.69
N GLN A 112 -23.43 -52.48 -2.38
CA GLN A 112 -23.67 -52.25 -3.83
C GLN A 112 -24.54 -50.99 -4.01
N ARG A 113 -24.54 -50.44 -5.24
CA ARG A 113 -25.49 -49.44 -5.76
C ARG A 113 -26.92 -50.02 -5.81
N PRO A 114 -27.98 -49.17 -5.77
CA PRO A 114 -28.72 -49.02 -7.04
C PRO A 114 -29.15 -47.56 -7.36
N GLU A 115 -29.50 -47.34 -8.63
CA GLU A 115 -30.24 -46.17 -9.14
C GLU A 115 -31.77 -46.36 -8.83
N ARG A 116 -32.72 -45.44 -9.07
CA ARG A 116 -33.15 -44.95 -10.41
C ARG A 116 -34.45 -44.10 -10.32
N THR A 117 -34.56 -43.04 -11.14
CA THR A 117 -35.81 -42.32 -11.63
C THR A 117 -36.81 -41.68 -10.63
N GLY A 118 -37.54 -40.62 -10.99
CA GLY A 118 -37.56 -39.80 -12.24
C GLY A 118 -38.69 -38.75 -12.28
N ASN A 119 -38.70 -37.91 -13.33
CA ASN A 119 -39.73 -36.96 -13.85
C ASN A 119 -40.49 -36.01 -12.89
N GLU A 120 -40.40 -34.68 -13.05
CA GLU A 120 -41.05 -33.80 -14.06
C GLU A 120 -42.58 -33.67 -13.91
N THR A 121 -43.09 -32.44 -13.68
CA THR A 121 -44.03 -31.67 -14.55
C THR A 121 -44.37 -30.31 -13.89
N LEU A 122 -44.56 -29.25 -14.69
CA LEU A 122 -45.03 -27.88 -14.32
C LEU A 122 -46.60 -27.82 -14.31
N PRO A 123 -47.34 -26.68 -14.36
CA PRO A 123 -47.03 -25.25 -14.14
C PRO A 123 -48.01 -24.52 -13.15
N ASP A 124 -47.90 -23.19 -13.16
CA ASP A 124 -48.98 -22.18 -13.00
C ASP A 124 -49.22 -21.37 -11.71
N ARG A 125 -49.43 -20.08 -11.99
CA ARG A 125 -49.79 -18.88 -11.19
C ARG A 125 -51.29 -18.56 -11.47
N PRO A 126 -51.94 -17.45 -10.99
CA PRO A 126 -51.56 -16.39 -10.03
C PRO A 126 -52.68 -16.04 -8.99
N ASN A 127 -52.55 -14.87 -8.33
CA ASN A 127 -53.60 -14.06 -7.65
C ASN A 127 -54.15 -14.56 -6.29
N MET A 128 -54.63 -13.71 -5.36
CA MET A 128 -54.86 -12.24 -5.37
C MET A 128 -54.70 -11.59 -3.96
N ARG A 129 -54.79 -10.26 -3.91
CA ARG A 129 -54.82 -9.38 -2.72
C ARG A 129 -55.90 -9.73 -1.68
N THR A 130 -55.80 -9.21 -0.45
CA THR A 130 -56.68 -8.13 0.11
C THR A 130 -56.25 -7.69 1.52
N GLU A 131 -56.48 -6.41 1.86
CA GLU A 131 -56.22 -5.79 3.17
C GLU A 131 -57.37 -6.01 4.18
N GLY A 132 -57.13 -5.85 5.50
CA GLY A 132 -58.24 -5.84 6.48
C GLY A 132 -57.86 -5.83 7.97
N ARG A 133 -58.09 -4.69 8.64
CA ARG A 133 -58.15 -4.48 10.11
C ARG A 133 -59.55 -4.91 10.66
N PRO A 134 -59.95 -4.75 11.95
CA PRO A 134 -59.21 -4.54 13.23
C PRO A 134 -59.81 -5.31 14.47
N SER A 135 -59.29 -5.01 15.69
CA SER A 135 -60.01 -5.05 17.01
C SER A 135 -60.27 -6.41 17.70
N PHE A 136 -60.50 -6.54 19.02
CA PHE A 136 -60.89 -5.59 20.09
C PHE A 136 -60.60 -6.12 21.52
N LYS A 137 -60.40 -5.23 22.53
CA LYS A 137 -60.74 -5.36 23.99
C LYS A 137 -60.04 -6.48 24.83
N ARG A 138 -59.94 -6.41 26.17
CA ARG A 138 -60.37 -5.42 27.20
C ARG A 138 -59.37 -5.39 28.40
N THR A 139 -59.37 -4.28 29.13
CA THR A 139 -58.86 -4.11 30.50
C THR A 139 -59.48 -5.05 31.53
N GLU A 140 -58.74 -5.42 32.58
CA GLU A 140 -59.08 -5.07 33.98
C GLU A 140 -57.96 -5.42 35.00
N ALA A 141 -57.95 -4.68 36.11
CA ALA A 141 -57.12 -4.80 37.32
C ALA A 141 -58.09 -4.62 38.53
N PRO A 142 -57.80 -4.93 39.83
CA PRO A 142 -56.52 -4.65 40.49
C PRO A 142 -56.05 -5.52 41.70
N ARG A 143 -54.74 -5.39 41.99
CA ARG A 143 -54.02 -5.32 43.30
C ARG A 143 -54.47 -6.12 44.54
N THR A 144 -53.54 -6.98 45.00
CA THR A 144 -52.96 -7.13 46.37
C THR A 144 -51.67 -8.01 46.28
N SER A 145 -50.83 -8.20 47.31
CA SER A 145 -50.05 -7.24 48.13
C SER A 145 -49.00 -7.97 49.00
N SER A 146 -47.74 -7.51 49.04
CA SER A 146 -46.57 -8.09 49.80
C SER A 146 -46.14 -9.51 49.36
N THR A 147 -44.88 -9.96 49.46
CA THR A 147 -43.62 -9.33 49.92
C THR A 147 -42.40 -9.96 49.22
N ASP A 148 -41.34 -9.17 49.07
CA ASP A 148 -39.91 -9.56 49.10
C ASP A 148 -39.26 -10.41 47.96
N SER A 149 -38.03 -9.98 47.64
CA SER A 149 -36.87 -10.73 47.14
C SER A 149 -36.67 -11.09 45.65
N GLN A 150 -35.40 -10.93 45.25
CA GLN A 150 -34.74 -11.31 43.97
C GLN A 150 -34.97 -10.43 42.72
N GLU A 151 -34.54 -9.18 42.90
CA GLU A 151 -33.89 -8.29 41.93
C GLU A 151 -33.18 -9.00 40.75
N LYS A 152 -33.87 -9.10 39.59
CA LYS A 152 -33.22 -9.44 38.31
C LYS A 152 -32.65 -8.18 37.66
N ARG A 153 -31.33 -8.05 37.69
CA ARG A 153 -30.54 -6.99 37.03
C ARG A 153 -31.06 -6.65 35.63
N SER A 154 -31.52 -5.41 35.48
CA SER A 154 -31.87 -4.82 34.19
C SER A 154 -30.61 -4.66 33.33
N ARG A 155 -30.67 -5.14 32.08
CA ARG A 155 -29.65 -4.85 31.06
C ARG A 155 -29.75 -3.37 30.68
N GLN A 156 -28.97 -2.50 31.33
CA GLN A 156 -28.84 -1.11 30.91
C GLN A 156 -28.39 -1.06 29.44
N LYS A 157 -29.12 -0.29 28.63
CA LYS A 157 -28.78 -0.04 27.23
C LYS A 157 -27.42 0.64 27.16
N ARG A 158 -26.49 0.04 26.42
CA ARG A 158 -25.20 0.64 26.05
C ARG A 158 -25.47 1.98 25.34
N PRO A 159 -24.85 3.10 25.74
CA PRO A 159 -25.07 4.38 25.08
C PRO A 159 -24.62 4.31 23.62
N GLU A 160 -25.42 4.94 22.77
CA GLU A 160 -25.31 4.88 21.32
C GLU A 160 -24.06 5.66 20.89
N ARG A 161 -23.08 4.94 20.31
CA ARG A 161 -21.81 5.54 19.89
C ARG A 161 -22.09 6.45 18.70
N LEU A 162 -22.03 7.77 18.93
CA LEU A 162 -22.19 8.81 17.90
C LEU A 162 -21.60 8.36 16.57
N SER A 163 -22.47 8.28 15.56
CA SER A 163 -22.20 7.66 14.27
C SER A 163 -21.01 8.32 13.59
N GLN A 164 -19.85 7.69 13.72
CA GLN A 164 -18.68 8.03 12.93
C GLN A 164 -19.10 7.92 11.45
N PRO A 165 -18.96 8.99 10.64
CA PRO A 165 -19.55 9.03 9.31
C PRO A 165 -19.08 7.81 8.52
N ALA A 166 -20.04 7.07 7.95
CA ALA A 166 -19.77 5.80 7.30
C ALA A 166 -18.70 6.01 6.24
N GLN A 167 -17.50 5.44 6.46
CA GLN A 167 -16.45 5.47 5.46
C GLN A 167 -17.05 4.84 4.20
N THR A 168 -17.15 5.63 3.14
CA THR A 168 -17.65 5.14 1.85
C THR A 168 -16.84 3.89 1.50
N PRO A 169 -17.48 2.79 1.07
CA PRO A 169 -16.78 1.54 0.84
C PRO A 169 -15.70 1.78 -0.22
N LYS A 170 -14.44 1.79 0.22
CA LYS A 170 -13.28 2.02 -0.66
C LYS A 170 -13.41 1.04 -1.82
N ALA A 171 -13.44 1.59 -3.04
CA ALA A 171 -13.64 0.80 -4.24
C ALA A 171 -12.70 -0.42 -4.23
N PRO A 172 -13.19 -1.63 -4.53
CA PRO A 172 -12.43 -2.85 -4.34
C PRO A 172 -11.13 -2.76 -5.14
N THR A 173 -10.00 -2.75 -4.43
CA THR A 173 -8.69 -2.79 -5.07
C THR A 173 -8.58 -4.09 -5.87
N PRO A 174 -8.10 -4.05 -7.13
CA PRO A 174 -7.95 -5.26 -7.93
C PRO A 174 -7.02 -6.24 -7.20
N ARG A 175 -7.57 -7.42 -6.89
CA ARG A 175 -6.87 -8.45 -6.11
C ARG A 175 -5.95 -9.25 -7.03
N PHE A 176 -4.78 -8.68 -7.34
CA PHE A 176 -3.72 -9.42 -8.02
C PHE A 176 -3.21 -10.57 -7.15
N LYS A 177 -2.77 -11.66 -7.78
CA LYS A 177 -2.12 -12.77 -7.08
C LYS A 177 -0.73 -12.32 -6.62
N LYS A 178 -0.41 -12.54 -5.34
CA LYS A 178 0.87 -12.12 -4.77
C LYS A 178 2.00 -13.02 -5.28
N LEU A 179 3.12 -12.43 -5.69
CA LEU A 179 4.35 -13.18 -5.95
C LEU A 179 4.90 -13.71 -4.62
N MET A 180 4.85 -15.03 -4.41
CA MET A 180 5.45 -15.71 -3.26
C MET A 180 6.70 -16.46 -3.76
N PRO A 181 7.93 -16.04 -3.38
CA PRO A 181 9.15 -16.69 -3.85
C PRO A 181 9.19 -18.17 -3.46
N ARG A 182 9.73 -19.02 -4.34
CA ARG A 182 10.10 -20.40 -3.96
C ARG A 182 11.38 -20.43 -3.12
N ASN A 183 11.81 -21.64 -2.79
CA ASN A 183 13.07 -21.94 -2.10
C ASN A 183 13.90 -22.99 -2.85
N THR A 184 13.62 -23.21 -4.12
CA THR A 184 14.17 -24.29 -4.95
C THR A 184 15.62 -24.03 -5.32
N HIS A 185 15.92 -22.86 -5.89
CA HIS A 185 17.29 -22.45 -6.20
C HIS A 185 18.06 -22.10 -4.94
N ARG A 186 17.42 -21.44 -3.97
CA ARG A 186 18.04 -21.10 -2.68
C ARG A 186 18.46 -22.35 -1.90
N ALA A 187 17.59 -23.35 -1.74
CA ALA A 187 17.94 -24.61 -1.09
C ALA A 187 19.10 -25.32 -1.81
N LYS A 188 19.02 -25.44 -3.14
CA LYS A 188 20.10 -26.04 -3.94
C LYS A 188 21.44 -25.30 -3.80
N THR A 189 21.45 -23.98 -3.67
CA THR A 189 22.70 -23.24 -3.38
C THR A 189 23.21 -23.46 -1.97
N LEU A 190 22.33 -23.67 -0.97
CA LEU A 190 22.76 -23.98 0.40
C LEU A 190 23.31 -25.41 0.49
N GLU A 191 22.67 -26.39 -0.15
CA GLU A 191 23.13 -27.79 -0.23
C GLU A 191 24.52 -27.92 -0.86
N GLY A 192 24.91 -26.99 -1.75
CA GLY A 192 26.24 -26.95 -2.39
C GLY A 192 27.33 -26.24 -1.58
N LEU A 193 27.01 -25.63 -0.43
CA LEU A 193 27.99 -24.98 0.44
C LEU A 193 28.55 -25.97 1.48
N ALA A 194 29.79 -25.74 1.91
CA ALA A 194 30.33 -26.43 3.07
C ALA A 194 29.46 -26.16 4.31
N PRO A 195 29.28 -27.14 5.22
CA PRO A 195 28.38 -27.00 6.38
C PRO A 195 28.77 -25.81 7.28
N GLU A 196 30.06 -25.50 7.37
CA GLU A 196 30.62 -24.35 8.10
C GLU A 196 30.18 -22.98 7.53
N HIS A 197 29.76 -22.92 6.27
CA HIS A 197 29.37 -21.68 5.60
C HIS A 197 27.84 -21.45 5.60
N LEU A 198 27.03 -22.48 5.89
CA LEU A 198 25.57 -22.37 6.01
C LEU A 198 25.13 -21.24 6.96
N PRO A 199 25.72 -21.06 8.16
CA PRO A 199 25.26 -20.02 9.08
C PRO A 199 25.55 -18.60 8.58
N ILE A 200 26.66 -18.42 7.85
CA ILE A 200 27.02 -17.17 7.18
C ILE A 200 26.03 -16.91 6.03
N ALA A 201 25.70 -17.93 5.24
CA ALA A 201 24.74 -17.85 4.14
C ALA A 201 23.32 -17.52 4.62
N GLU A 202 22.85 -18.12 5.72
CA GLU A 202 21.58 -17.76 6.36
C GLU A 202 21.54 -16.29 6.81
N GLN A 203 22.64 -15.79 7.39
CA GLN A 203 22.72 -14.40 7.83
C GLN A 203 22.79 -13.41 6.64
N LEU A 204 23.47 -13.79 5.55
CA LEU A 204 23.43 -13.07 4.27
C LEU A 204 22.02 -13.02 3.68
N LEU A 205 21.25 -14.11 3.77
CA LEU A 205 19.85 -14.15 3.30
C LEU A 205 18.90 -13.27 4.13
N LYS A 206 19.18 -13.07 5.43
CA LYS A 206 18.38 -12.20 6.32
C LYS A 206 18.57 -10.71 6.05
N GLY A 207 19.79 -10.26 5.71
CA GLY A 207 20.06 -8.83 5.51
C GLY A 207 21.41 -8.46 4.87
N GLY A 208 22.02 -9.38 4.13
CA GLY A 208 23.29 -9.17 3.44
C GLY A 208 24.49 -8.98 4.38
N LEU A 209 25.58 -8.42 3.86
CA LEU A 209 26.81 -8.15 4.62
C LEU A 209 26.59 -7.33 5.91
N PRO A 210 25.71 -6.32 5.98
CA PRO A 210 25.43 -5.61 7.24
C PRO A 210 24.89 -6.55 8.34
N ALA A 211 24.03 -7.50 8.00
CA ALA A 211 23.51 -8.47 8.96
C ALA A 211 24.60 -9.44 9.45
N VAL A 212 25.57 -9.81 8.60
CA VAL A 212 26.74 -10.61 9.00
C VAL A 212 27.62 -9.82 9.99
N ARG A 213 27.93 -8.55 9.69
CA ARG A 213 28.70 -7.68 10.61
C ARG A 213 28.01 -7.52 11.96
N GLN A 214 26.70 -7.28 11.96
CA GLN A 214 25.93 -7.15 13.20
C GLN A 214 25.92 -8.45 14.02
N ALA A 215 25.75 -9.61 13.37
CA ALA A 215 25.82 -10.90 14.05
C ALA A 215 27.20 -11.12 14.70
N LEU A 216 28.28 -10.88 13.95
CA LEU A 216 29.66 -11.00 14.44
C LEU A 216 29.92 -10.06 15.63
N ALA A 217 29.53 -8.79 15.55
CA ALA A 217 29.65 -7.86 16.67
C ALA A 217 28.96 -8.39 17.93
N THR A 218 27.70 -8.83 17.83
CA THR A 218 26.96 -9.40 18.97
C THR A 218 27.51 -10.74 19.49
N GLN A 219 28.26 -11.49 18.67
CA GLN A 219 28.94 -12.71 19.08
C GLN A 219 30.29 -12.40 19.74
N ASN A 220 31.02 -11.41 19.23
CA ASN A 220 32.27 -10.92 19.81
C ASN A 220 32.05 -10.25 21.18
N GLU A 221 31.00 -9.44 21.34
CA GLU A 221 30.58 -8.90 22.63
C GLU A 221 30.33 -10.00 23.67
N LYS A 222 29.67 -11.10 23.26
CA LYS A 222 29.43 -12.26 24.14
C LYS A 222 30.69 -13.05 24.43
N ALA A 223 31.54 -13.29 23.44
CA ALA A 223 32.81 -13.98 23.62
C ALA A 223 33.70 -13.24 24.63
N ILE A 224 33.79 -11.91 24.53
CA ILE A 224 34.49 -11.05 25.49
C ILE A 224 33.87 -11.18 26.89
N ALA A 225 32.54 -11.12 27.02
CA ALA A 225 31.85 -11.28 28.31
C ALA A 225 32.03 -12.68 28.94
N GLU A 226 32.21 -13.71 28.12
CA GLU A 226 32.45 -15.10 28.54
C GLU A 226 33.95 -15.46 28.67
N GLY A 227 34.86 -14.51 28.43
CA GLY A 227 36.31 -14.74 28.47
C GLY A 227 36.85 -15.65 27.35
N LYS A 228 36.09 -15.83 26.28
CA LYS A 228 36.43 -16.64 25.09
C LYS A 228 37.13 -15.77 24.02
N PRO A 229 37.97 -16.36 23.15
CA PRO A 229 38.56 -15.64 22.03
C PRO A 229 37.48 -15.11 21.06
N THR A 230 37.72 -13.94 20.49
CA THR A 230 36.82 -13.32 19.51
C THR A 230 36.93 -13.97 18.13
N ILE A 231 35.84 -13.90 17.36
CA ILE A 231 35.75 -14.39 15.99
C ILE A 231 36.38 -13.35 15.05
N PRO A 232 37.34 -13.73 14.17
CA PRO A 232 37.99 -12.82 13.24
C PRO A 232 37.02 -12.35 12.15
N GLU A 233 36.52 -11.12 12.29
CA GLU A 233 35.50 -10.55 11.40
C GLU A 233 35.97 -10.46 9.94
N THR A 234 37.23 -10.13 9.72
CA THR A 234 37.84 -10.01 8.39
C THR A 234 37.77 -11.33 7.61
N THR A 235 38.09 -12.45 8.25
CA THR A 235 38.05 -13.78 7.64
C THR A 235 36.62 -14.19 7.27
N VAL A 236 35.65 -13.94 8.17
CA VAL A 236 34.24 -14.27 7.90
C VAL A 236 33.67 -13.40 6.77
N LEU A 237 34.03 -12.11 6.73
CA LEU A 237 33.58 -11.20 5.66
C LEU A 237 34.19 -11.58 4.30
N ALA A 238 35.45 -12.00 4.25
CA ALA A 238 36.10 -12.48 3.03
C ALA A 238 35.43 -13.74 2.44
N ILE A 239 34.83 -14.60 3.28
CA ILE A 239 34.02 -15.74 2.85
C ILE A 239 32.59 -15.30 2.46
N ALA A 240 32.01 -14.33 3.18
CA ALA A 240 30.65 -13.86 2.96
C ALA A 240 30.46 -13.07 1.65
N GLU A 241 31.45 -12.27 1.26
CA GLU A 241 31.41 -11.42 0.07
C GLU A 241 31.20 -12.21 -1.25
N PRO A 242 31.96 -13.28 -1.58
CA PRO A 242 31.75 -14.07 -2.80
C PRO A 242 30.46 -14.91 -2.78
N MET A 243 29.93 -15.28 -1.60
CA MET A 243 28.66 -16.01 -1.51
C MET A 243 27.44 -15.13 -1.82
N LEU A 244 27.51 -13.83 -1.50
CA LEU A 244 26.41 -12.89 -1.67
C LEU A 244 25.83 -12.81 -3.10
N PRO A 245 26.63 -12.69 -4.19
CA PRO A 245 26.07 -12.67 -5.55
C PRO A 245 25.40 -13.99 -5.96
N LEU A 246 25.92 -15.14 -5.50
CA LEU A 246 25.34 -16.46 -5.75
C LEU A 246 23.97 -16.61 -5.08
N LEU A 247 23.87 -16.23 -3.80
CA LEU A 247 22.62 -16.25 -3.05
C LEU A 247 21.59 -15.28 -3.64
N LYS A 248 22.00 -14.06 -4.04
CA LYS A 248 21.11 -13.11 -4.74
C LYS A 248 20.55 -13.72 -6.02
N LEU A 249 21.40 -14.29 -6.88
CA LEU A 249 21.01 -14.96 -8.12
C LEU A 249 20.00 -16.08 -7.87
N ALA A 250 20.24 -16.94 -6.88
CA ALA A 250 19.31 -18.00 -6.50
C ALA A 250 17.95 -17.46 -6.02
N THR A 251 17.96 -16.45 -5.13
CA THR A 251 16.71 -15.81 -4.67
C THR A 251 15.94 -15.10 -5.77
N TRP A 252 16.61 -14.64 -6.83
CA TRP A 252 15.96 -14.05 -7.99
C TRP A 252 15.39 -15.12 -8.92
N LYS A 253 16.11 -16.23 -9.19
CA LYS A 253 15.55 -17.37 -9.96
C LYS A 253 14.26 -17.90 -9.30
N ASP A 254 14.27 -18.09 -7.98
CA ASP A 254 13.09 -18.47 -7.17
C ASP A 254 11.91 -17.47 -7.24
N ARG A 255 12.17 -16.20 -7.59
CA ARG A 255 11.14 -15.17 -7.81
C ARG A 255 10.69 -15.09 -9.26
N ALA A 256 11.63 -15.23 -10.20
CA ALA A 256 11.40 -15.16 -11.63
C ALA A 256 10.55 -16.33 -12.12
N GLU A 257 10.81 -17.56 -11.66
CA GLU A 257 9.99 -18.73 -12.00
C GLU A 257 8.52 -18.54 -11.61
N VAL A 258 8.25 -18.13 -10.37
CA VAL A 258 6.89 -17.86 -9.90
C VAL A 258 6.28 -16.68 -10.67
N ALA A 259 7.04 -15.63 -10.94
CA ALA A 259 6.58 -14.49 -11.73
C ALA A 259 6.23 -14.86 -13.17
N ILE A 260 6.91 -15.83 -13.79
CA ILE A 260 6.57 -16.41 -15.09
C ILE A 260 5.29 -17.24 -14.98
N GLU A 261 5.19 -18.16 -14.01
CA GLU A 261 4.01 -19.03 -13.81
C GLU A 261 2.71 -18.23 -13.61
N ILE A 262 2.75 -17.15 -12.81
CA ILE A 262 1.58 -16.31 -12.53
C ILE A 262 1.63 -14.96 -13.26
N ALA A 263 2.36 -14.86 -14.37
CA ALA A 263 2.51 -13.63 -15.16
C ALA A 263 1.17 -13.01 -15.59
N ASN A 264 0.14 -13.84 -15.80
CA ASN A 264 -1.22 -13.43 -16.18
C ASN A 264 -2.11 -12.98 -14.99
N GLU A 265 -1.72 -13.26 -13.74
CA GLU A 265 -2.52 -12.99 -12.52
C GLU A 265 -1.84 -12.01 -11.54
N ALA A 266 -0.51 -11.88 -11.58
CA ALA A 266 0.31 -10.98 -10.74
C ALA A 266 -0.01 -9.48 -10.96
N SER A 267 0.64 -8.56 -10.24
CA SER A 267 0.56 -7.13 -10.60
C SER A 267 1.70 -6.72 -11.55
N LEU A 268 1.42 -5.82 -12.49
CA LEU A 268 2.42 -5.26 -13.41
C LEU A 268 3.58 -4.56 -12.69
N ARG A 269 3.33 -4.03 -11.48
CA ARG A 269 4.35 -3.43 -10.61
C ARG A 269 5.28 -4.49 -10.03
N ASP A 270 4.73 -5.61 -9.57
CA ASP A 270 5.52 -6.69 -8.97
C ASP A 270 6.37 -7.38 -10.04
N LEU A 271 5.83 -7.63 -11.24
CA LEU A 271 6.58 -8.16 -12.39
C LEU A 271 7.76 -7.24 -12.73
N ARG A 272 7.53 -5.93 -12.89
CA ARG A 272 8.61 -4.96 -13.12
C ARG A 272 9.63 -4.91 -11.99
N SER A 273 9.22 -5.11 -10.73
CA SER A 273 10.18 -5.19 -9.61
C SER A 273 11.12 -6.40 -9.71
N VAL A 274 10.69 -7.49 -10.35
CA VAL A 274 11.53 -8.66 -10.63
C VAL A 274 12.44 -8.41 -11.84
N ILE A 275 11.98 -7.69 -12.87
CA ILE A 275 12.82 -7.20 -13.99
C ILE A 275 13.95 -6.32 -13.45
N SER A 276 13.62 -5.24 -12.73
CA SER A 276 14.63 -4.30 -12.20
C SER A 276 15.57 -4.91 -11.16
N ALA A 277 15.16 -6.01 -10.51
CA ALA A 277 16.03 -6.75 -9.61
C ALA A 277 17.09 -7.58 -10.36
N ALA A 278 16.89 -7.88 -11.65
CA ALA A 278 17.85 -8.62 -12.46
C ALA A 278 19.11 -7.79 -12.75
N ASP A 279 18.97 -6.47 -12.92
CA ASP A 279 20.08 -5.54 -13.22
C ASP A 279 21.17 -5.51 -12.11
N LEU A 280 20.84 -6.01 -10.90
CA LEU A 280 21.72 -6.05 -9.74
C LEU A 280 22.42 -7.42 -9.55
N ILE A 281 22.32 -8.31 -10.54
CA ILE A 281 22.66 -9.73 -10.43
C ILE A 281 23.56 -10.16 -11.59
N ARG A 282 24.48 -11.10 -11.33
CA ARG A 282 25.31 -11.70 -12.37
C ARG A 282 24.44 -12.47 -13.37
N HIS A 283 24.61 -12.23 -14.66
CA HIS A 283 23.86 -12.92 -15.71
C HIS A 283 24.55 -14.21 -16.19
N ASP A 284 23.88 -15.34 -16.01
CA ASP A 284 24.09 -16.57 -16.78
C ASP A 284 23.14 -16.56 -18.01
N ASP A 285 23.39 -17.38 -19.04
CA ASP A 285 22.48 -17.49 -20.19
C ASP A 285 21.05 -17.90 -19.77
N SER A 286 20.93 -18.86 -18.85
CA SER A 286 19.63 -19.22 -18.24
C SER A 286 18.91 -18.04 -17.57
N THR A 287 19.63 -17.06 -17.01
CA THR A 287 19.01 -15.85 -16.41
C THR A 287 18.55 -14.86 -17.47
N ARG A 288 19.31 -14.73 -18.58
CA ARG A 288 18.95 -13.88 -19.72
C ARG A 288 17.66 -14.39 -20.35
N GLU A 289 17.58 -15.68 -20.63
CA GLU A 289 16.36 -16.31 -21.13
C GLU A 289 15.15 -16.10 -20.21
N MET A 290 15.29 -16.30 -18.89
CA MET A 290 14.21 -16.06 -17.93
C MET A 290 13.78 -14.59 -17.92
N LEU A 291 14.75 -13.67 -17.95
CA LEU A 291 14.51 -12.24 -17.96
C LEU A 291 13.76 -11.81 -19.23
N ASP A 292 14.16 -12.29 -20.40
CA ASP A 292 13.53 -11.93 -21.67
C ASP A 292 12.15 -12.57 -21.83
N LYS A 293 11.95 -13.81 -21.37
CA LYS A 293 10.62 -14.43 -21.22
C LYS A 293 9.72 -13.57 -20.32
N LEU A 294 10.23 -13.09 -19.18
CA LEU A 294 9.46 -12.30 -18.22
C LEU A 294 9.18 -10.86 -18.72
N LYS A 295 10.11 -10.23 -19.46
CA LYS A 295 9.86 -8.96 -20.18
C LYS A 295 8.72 -9.13 -21.18
N GLY A 296 8.83 -10.11 -22.09
CA GLY A 296 7.81 -10.37 -23.13
C GLY A 296 6.43 -10.67 -22.54
N LEU A 297 6.34 -11.48 -21.48
CA LEU A 297 5.07 -11.72 -20.77
C LEU A 297 4.51 -10.45 -20.11
N THR A 298 5.37 -9.60 -19.56
CA THR A 298 4.96 -8.32 -18.95
C THR A 298 4.43 -7.35 -19.99
N GLU A 299 5.10 -7.24 -21.15
CA GLU A 299 4.69 -6.40 -22.28
C GLU A 299 3.37 -6.88 -22.92
N GLN A 300 3.25 -8.18 -23.21
CA GLN A 300 2.01 -8.77 -23.72
C GLN A 300 0.83 -8.51 -22.78
N ARG A 301 1.06 -8.62 -21.46
CA ARG A 301 0.03 -8.32 -20.47
C ARG A 301 -0.29 -6.83 -20.35
N ALA A 302 0.70 -5.96 -20.40
CA ALA A 302 0.49 -4.52 -20.41
C ALA A 302 -0.35 -4.11 -21.63
N ALA A 303 -0.02 -4.62 -22.82
CA ALA A 303 -0.78 -4.42 -24.05
C ALA A 303 -2.23 -4.95 -23.93
N LYS A 304 -2.43 -6.15 -23.37
CA LYS A 304 -3.76 -6.73 -23.13
C LYS A 304 -4.61 -5.91 -22.15
N LEU A 305 -4.02 -5.42 -21.07
CA LEU A 305 -4.72 -4.57 -20.09
C LEU A 305 -5.01 -3.18 -20.68
N HIS A 306 -4.11 -2.63 -21.49
CA HIS A 306 -4.31 -1.37 -22.18
C HIS A 306 -5.43 -1.46 -23.23
N SER A 307 -5.43 -2.49 -24.08
CA SER A 307 -6.49 -2.68 -25.07
C SER A 307 -7.86 -2.94 -24.44
N ALA A 308 -7.92 -3.73 -23.36
CA ALA A 308 -9.15 -3.94 -22.60
C ALA A 308 -9.68 -2.64 -21.94
N TRP A 309 -8.79 -1.81 -21.39
CA TRP A 309 -9.16 -0.51 -20.82
C TRP A 309 -9.70 0.46 -21.87
N LEU A 310 -9.05 0.56 -23.04
CA LEU A 310 -9.55 1.37 -24.15
C LEU A 310 -10.88 0.83 -24.70
N ALA A 311 -11.08 -0.49 -24.73
CA ALA A 311 -12.35 -1.11 -25.12
C ALA A 311 -13.48 -0.78 -24.13
N GLU A 312 -13.23 -0.87 -22.81
CA GLU A 312 -14.25 -0.50 -21.81
C GLU A 312 -14.61 1.01 -21.89
N ILE A 313 -13.64 1.88 -22.18
CA ILE A 313 -13.92 3.32 -22.40
C ILE A 313 -14.82 3.50 -23.63
N ARG A 314 -14.48 2.88 -24.77
CA ARG A 314 -15.29 2.93 -26.00
C ARG A 314 -16.71 2.40 -25.80
N GLU A 315 -16.88 1.28 -25.10
CA GLU A 315 -18.19 0.71 -24.78
C GLU A 315 -19.02 1.67 -23.90
N ASN A 316 -18.39 2.34 -22.93
CA ASN A 316 -19.08 3.32 -22.09
C ASN A 316 -19.42 4.61 -22.84
N LEU A 317 -18.61 5.04 -23.81
CA LEU A 317 -18.92 6.17 -24.69
C LEU A 317 -20.09 5.84 -25.62
N SER A 318 -20.08 4.69 -26.31
CA SER A 318 -21.18 4.27 -27.20
C SER A 318 -22.48 4.04 -26.43
N ALA A 319 -22.42 3.53 -25.20
CA ALA A 319 -23.56 3.40 -24.29
C ALA A 319 -23.99 4.73 -23.62
N LYS A 320 -23.40 5.88 -23.98
CA LYS A 320 -23.63 7.22 -23.41
C LYS A 320 -23.42 7.32 -21.89
N ARG A 321 -22.59 6.44 -21.31
CA ARG A 321 -22.25 6.39 -19.86
C ARG A 321 -21.04 7.27 -19.54
N ILE A 322 -21.12 8.56 -19.89
CA ILE A 322 -20.00 9.51 -19.87
C ILE A 322 -19.29 9.58 -18.50
N ILE A 323 -20.03 9.59 -17.40
CA ILE A 323 -19.46 9.60 -16.03
C ILE A 323 -18.57 8.37 -15.77
N ARG A 324 -18.94 7.19 -16.29
CA ARG A 324 -18.13 5.97 -16.15
C ARG A 324 -16.91 6.02 -17.08
N ALA A 325 -17.06 6.46 -18.32
CA ALA A 325 -15.94 6.68 -19.23
C ALA A 325 -14.90 7.66 -18.64
N ALA A 326 -15.34 8.80 -18.09
CA ALA A 326 -14.48 9.77 -17.41
C ALA A 326 -13.76 9.16 -16.20
N ARG A 327 -14.44 8.39 -15.34
CA ARG A 327 -13.83 7.70 -14.18
C ARG A 327 -12.89 6.55 -14.56
N LEU A 328 -13.05 5.94 -15.73
CA LEU A 328 -12.10 4.98 -16.29
C LEU A 328 -10.88 5.69 -16.90
N SER A 329 -11.08 6.83 -17.55
CA SER A 329 -10.01 7.64 -18.16
C SER A 329 -8.97 8.14 -17.15
N SER A 330 -9.36 8.34 -15.88
CA SER A 330 -8.46 8.73 -14.78
C SER A 330 -7.78 7.55 -14.08
N ARG A 331 -8.10 6.31 -14.48
CA ARG A 331 -7.57 5.06 -13.91
C ARG A 331 -6.91 4.18 -14.97
N PRO A 332 -5.83 4.65 -15.62
CA PRO A 332 -5.10 3.84 -16.58
C PRO A 332 -4.49 2.59 -15.91
N PRO A 333 -4.31 1.49 -16.65
CA PRO A 333 -3.68 0.27 -16.11
C PRO A 333 -2.19 0.50 -15.76
N GLU A 334 -1.56 1.50 -16.36
CA GLU A 334 -0.18 1.92 -16.08
C GLU A 334 -0.06 3.44 -15.97
N PRO A 335 0.86 3.98 -15.14
CA PRO A 335 1.01 5.42 -14.96
C PRO A 335 1.52 6.16 -16.21
N ILE A 336 2.06 5.44 -17.20
CA ILE A 336 2.59 5.99 -18.47
C ILE A 336 1.54 5.89 -19.60
N ALA A 337 0.52 5.04 -19.44
CA ALA A 337 -0.50 4.83 -20.47
C ALA A 337 -1.33 6.12 -20.69
N LYS A 338 -1.49 6.50 -21.95
CA LYS A 338 -2.24 7.68 -22.39
C LYS A 338 -3.46 7.23 -23.19
N LEU A 339 -4.55 7.98 -23.11
CA LEU A 339 -5.63 7.82 -24.10
C LEU A 339 -5.15 8.30 -25.48
N PRO A 340 -5.59 7.65 -26.58
CA PRO A 340 -5.42 8.17 -27.92
C PRO A 340 -6.23 9.46 -28.12
N ALA A 341 -5.83 10.29 -29.09
CA ALA A 341 -6.42 11.61 -29.34
C ALA A 341 -7.93 11.52 -29.63
N ASP A 342 -8.34 10.62 -30.52
CA ASP A 342 -9.73 10.42 -30.94
C ASP A 342 -10.67 10.18 -29.73
N LEU A 343 -10.25 9.36 -28.77
CA LEU A 343 -11.03 9.11 -27.55
C LEU A 343 -11.03 10.28 -26.55
N LEU A 344 -10.00 11.13 -26.57
CA LEU A 344 -10.02 12.38 -25.79
C LEU A 344 -11.00 13.37 -26.41
N GLU A 345 -11.06 13.46 -27.74
CA GLU A 345 -11.97 14.31 -28.48
C GLU A 345 -13.44 13.85 -28.33
N GLU A 346 -13.73 12.57 -28.53
CA GLU A 346 -15.06 11.97 -28.30
C GLU A 346 -15.55 12.21 -26.86
N LEU A 347 -14.70 11.96 -25.86
CA LEU A 347 -15.05 12.12 -24.44
C LEU A 347 -15.23 13.61 -24.08
N THR A 348 -14.45 14.50 -24.69
CA THR A 348 -14.60 15.97 -24.52
C THR A 348 -15.89 16.47 -25.15
N HIS A 349 -16.19 16.05 -26.38
CA HIS A 349 -17.43 16.41 -27.07
C HIS A 349 -18.65 15.97 -26.25
N ALA A 350 -18.71 14.69 -25.87
CA ALA A 350 -19.79 14.14 -25.06
C ALA A 350 -19.91 14.80 -23.69
N ALA A 351 -18.80 15.16 -23.03
CA ALA A 351 -18.81 15.90 -21.78
C ALA A 351 -19.37 17.33 -21.95
N ASN A 352 -19.01 18.03 -23.03
CA ASN A 352 -19.51 19.37 -23.33
C ASN A 352 -21.02 19.38 -23.67
N GLU A 353 -21.52 18.33 -24.33
CA GLU A 353 -22.96 18.15 -24.56
C GLU A 353 -23.74 17.92 -23.25
N MET A 354 -23.18 17.12 -22.34
CA MET A 354 -23.83 16.78 -21.06
C MET A 354 -23.69 17.89 -20.00
N LEU A 355 -22.77 18.85 -20.17
CA LEU A 355 -22.66 20.03 -19.32
C LEU A 355 -23.50 21.19 -19.87
N SER A 356 -24.81 20.94 -19.96
CA SER A 356 -25.84 21.84 -20.48
C SER A 356 -26.78 22.36 -19.38
N PRO A 357 -27.46 23.51 -19.58
CA PRO A 357 -28.42 24.05 -18.61
C PRO A 357 -29.67 23.17 -18.41
N GLU A 358 -29.94 22.25 -19.32
CA GLU A 358 -31.04 21.28 -19.28
C GLU A 358 -30.70 20.03 -18.44
N THR A 359 -29.42 19.84 -18.09
CA THR A 359 -28.97 18.63 -17.38
C THR A 359 -29.28 18.71 -15.89
N PRO A 360 -29.87 17.66 -15.26
CA PRO A 360 -30.17 17.65 -13.84
C PRO A 360 -28.94 17.90 -12.96
N ALA A 361 -29.09 18.72 -11.91
CA ALA A 361 -28.00 19.13 -11.02
C ALA A 361 -27.18 17.94 -10.48
N ASP A 362 -27.82 16.85 -10.04
CA ASP A 362 -27.14 15.64 -9.53
C ASP A 362 -26.25 14.95 -10.56
N ARG A 363 -26.65 14.98 -11.85
CA ARG A 363 -25.85 14.43 -12.94
C ARG A 363 -24.70 15.36 -13.30
N TRP A 364 -24.94 16.67 -13.22
CA TRP A 364 -23.94 17.71 -13.46
C TRP A 364 -22.84 17.68 -12.38
N SER A 365 -23.19 17.59 -11.10
CA SER A 365 -22.24 17.50 -9.97
C SER A 365 -21.41 16.21 -9.97
N THR A 366 -22.02 15.06 -10.29
CA THR A 366 -21.32 13.78 -10.41
C THR A 366 -20.44 13.67 -11.65
N LEU A 367 -20.81 14.34 -12.76
CA LEU A 367 -19.95 14.50 -13.92
C LEU A 367 -18.77 15.45 -13.61
N LEU A 368 -19.00 16.54 -12.89
CA LEU A 368 -17.95 17.47 -12.46
C LEU A 368 -16.88 16.77 -11.61
N ASP A 369 -17.28 15.98 -10.60
CA ASP A 369 -16.35 15.16 -9.81
C ASP A 369 -15.49 14.24 -10.71
N ALA A 370 -16.13 13.49 -11.61
CA ALA A 370 -15.45 12.60 -12.54
C ALA A 370 -14.47 13.33 -13.47
N LEU A 371 -14.85 14.50 -13.99
CA LEU A 371 -14.03 15.31 -14.88
C LEU A 371 -12.87 15.99 -14.15
N SER A 372 -13.03 16.38 -12.88
CA SER A 372 -11.95 17.00 -12.08
C SER A 372 -10.68 16.13 -11.99
N GLN A 373 -10.85 14.81 -12.08
CA GLN A 373 -9.79 13.79 -12.04
C GLN A 373 -9.37 13.31 -13.45
N SER A 374 -10.11 13.69 -14.51
CA SER A 374 -9.90 13.21 -15.88
C SER A 374 -8.75 13.96 -16.59
N PRO A 375 -8.05 13.33 -17.56
CA PRO A 375 -7.12 14.03 -18.44
C PRO A 375 -7.75 15.20 -19.22
N ILE A 376 -9.02 15.09 -19.66
CA ILE A 376 -9.66 16.11 -20.54
C ILE A 376 -10.08 17.40 -19.81
N ARG A 377 -9.89 17.51 -18.49
CA ARG A 377 -10.38 18.63 -17.66
C ARG A 377 -10.01 20.05 -18.13
N ARG A 378 -8.97 20.18 -18.97
CA ARG A 378 -8.53 21.46 -19.57
C ARG A 378 -9.16 21.76 -20.94
N GLN A 379 -9.78 20.77 -21.57
CA GLN A 379 -10.43 20.85 -22.88
C GLN A 379 -11.96 20.98 -22.77
N VAL A 380 -12.53 20.55 -21.64
CA VAL A 380 -13.97 20.69 -21.34
C VAL A 380 -14.39 22.16 -21.31
N GLN A 381 -15.47 22.47 -22.03
CA GLN A 381 -16.15 23.75 -22.07
C GLN A 381 -17.64 23.53 -21.76
N PRO A 382 -18.07 23.76 -20.50
CA PRO A 382 -19.48 23.65 -20.12
C PRO A 382 -20.31 24.69 -20.87
N ARG A 383 -21.43 24.29 -21.48
CA ARG A 383 -22.34 25.22 -22.20
C ARG A 383 -23.11 26.14 -21.26
N GLY A 384 -23.38 25.70 -20.03
CA GLY A 384 -24.10 26.46 -19.02
C GLY A 384 -24.20 25.73 -17.68
N LEU A 385 -24.55 26.47 -16.63
CA LEU A 385 -25.01 25.91 -15.36
C LEU A 385 -26.48 25.47 -15.50
N PRO A 386 -26.91 24.43 -14.75
CA PRO A 386 -28.33 24.05 -14.68
C PRO A 386 -29.21 25.23 -14.24
N ALA A 387 -30.38 25.39 -14.84
CA ALA A 387 -31.28 26.53 -14.55
C ALA A 387 -31.67 26.64 -13.06
N ASN A 388 -31.73 25.51 -12.35
CA ASN A 388 -31.96 25.41 -10.91
C ASN A 388 -30.71 24.84 -10.21
N ALA A 389 -29.56 25.51 -10.35
CA ALA A 389 -28.31 25.10 -9.68
C ALA A 389 -28.40 25.29 -8.15
N PRO A 390 -28.27 24.23 -7.33
CA PRO A 390 -28.19 24.38 -5.88
C PRO A 390 -26.86 25.02 -5.47
N VAL A 391 -26.83 25.66 -4.30
CA VAL A 391 -25.64 26.37 -3.78
C VAL A 391 -24.42 25.44 -3.71
N GLU A 392 -24.62 24.18 -3.27
CA GLU A 392 -23.58 23.15 -3.21
C GLU A 392 -22.89 22.89 -4.56
N LEU A 393 -23.66 22.88 -5.67
CA LEU A 393 -23.12 22.70 -7.01
C LEU A 393 -22.28 23.91 -7.44
N ILE A 394 -22.71 25.12 -7.08
CA ILE A 394 -21.98 26.35 -7.35
C ILE A 394 -20.66 26.37 -6.55
N GLU A 395 -20.67 25.94 -5.29
CA GLU A 395 -19.47 25.80 -4.47
C GLU A 395 -18.50 24.73 -5.02
N GLN A 396 -19.01 23.56 -5.41
CA GLN A 396 -18.21 22.52 -6.06
C GLN A 396 -17.61 23.00 -7.39
N ALA A 397 -18.34 23.79 -8.17
CA ALA A 397 -17.87 24.39 -9.42
C ALA A 397 -16.78 25.45 -9.15
N LYS A 398 -16.91 26.23 -8.06
CA LYS A 398 -15.87 27.16 -7.59
C LYS A 398 -14.59 26.42 -7.21
N GLU A 399 -14.67 25.36 -6.40
CA GLU A 399 -13.49 24.56 -6.03
C GLU A 399 -12.84 23.87 -7.25
N SER A 400 -13.67 23.42 -8.19
CA SER A 400 -13.21 22.77 -9.42
C SER A 400 -12.63 23.72 -10.46
N SER A 401 -12.88 25.03 -10.35
CA SER A 401 -12.45 26.05 -11.32
C SER A 401 -10.93 26.12 -11.52
N GLY A 402 -10.14 25.84 -10.47
CA GLY A 402 -8.67 25.74 -10.56
C GLY A 402 -8.17 24.50 -11.33
N ARG A 403 -9.03 23.50 -11.53
CA ARG A 403 -8.74 22.27 -12.30
C ARG A 403 -9.37 22.28 -13.70
N ILE A 404 -10.52 22.94 -13.85
CA ILE A 404 -11.29 23.11 -15.09
C ILE A 404 -11.45 24.62 -15.35
N PRO A 405 -10.54 25.25 -16.11
CA PRO A 405 -10.52 26.72 -16.27
C PRO A 405 -11.82 27.31 -16.85
N ALA A 406 -12.52 26.58 -17.72
CA ALA A 406 -13.77 27.04 -18.33
C ALA A 406 -14.89 27.30 -17.29
N LEU A 407 -14.87 26.64 -16.13
CA LEU A 407 -15.83 26.92 -15.05
C LEU A 407 -15.63 28.31 -14.44
N ALA A 408 -14.39 28.79 -14.36
CA ALA A 408 -14.12 30.12 -13.81
C ALA A 408 -14.70 31.21 -14.74
N GLN A 409 -14.57 31.04 -16.05
CA GLN A 409 -15.16 31.94 -17.05
C GLN A 409 -16.69 31.97 -16.93
N LEU A 410 -17.33 30.80 -16.82
CA LEU A 410 -18.77 30.66 -16.65
C LEU A 410 -19.26 31.30 -15.32
N LEU A 411 -18.49 31.15 -14.24
CA LEU A 411 -18.79 31.72 -12.93
C LEU A 411 -18.37 33.19 -12.75
N GLY A 412 -17.76 33.83 -13.75
CA GLY A 412 -17.23 35.20 -13.66
C GLY A 412 -16.04 35.36 -12.70
N ILE A 413 -15.33 34.28 -12.38
CA ILE A 413 -14.22 34.26 -11.42
C ILE A 413 -12.91 34.49 -12.18
N ALA A 414 -12.21 35.57 -11.84
CA ALA A 414 -10.88 35.84 -12.37
C ALA A 414 -9.87 34.77 -11.91
N ILE A 415 -9.45 33.88 -12.82
CA ILE A 415 -8.34 32.96 -12.56
C ILE A 415 -7.05 33.79 -12.47
N PRO A 416 -6.29 33.74 -11.36
CA PRO A 416 -4.97 34.37 -11.33
C PRO A 416 -4.07 33.70 -12.37
N PRO A 417 -3.23 34.46 -13.11
CA PRO A 417 -2.37 33.89 -14.14
C PRO A 417 -1.46 32.80 -13.55
N PRO A 418 -1.16 31.73 -14.32
CA PRO A 418 -0.39 30.61 -13.79
C PRO A 418 0.96 31.09 -13.24
N PRO A 419 1.40 30.56 -12.08
CA PRO A 419 2.65 31.00 -11.46
C PRO A 419 3.80 30.82 -12.47
N ARG A 420 4.48 31.93 -12.80
CA ARG A 420 5.59 31.92 -13.76
C ARG A 420 6.58 30.82 -13.35
N PRO A 421 7.06 29.98 -14.29
CA PRO A 421 8.01 28.94 -13.95
C PRO A 421 9.21 29.59 -13.27
N ARG A 422 9.51 29.15 -12.03
CA ARG A 422 10.67 29.66 -11.29
C ARG A 422 11.89 29.46 -12.18
N LYS A 423 12.52 30.56 -12.62
CA LYS A 423 13.78 30.48 -13.38
C LYS A 423 14.71 29.57 -12.57
N LYS A 424 15.21 28.50 -13.19
CA LYS A 424 16.24 27.67 -12.56
C LYS A 424 17.39 28.61 -12.24
N ILE A 425 17.68 28.78 -10.95
CA ILE A 425 18.92 29.43 -10.52
C ILE A 425 20.01 28.44 -10.93
N VAL A 426 20.60 28.69 -12.10
CA VAL A 426 21.82 27.99 -12.50
C VAL A 426 22.86 28.41 -11.47
N PRO A 427 23.49 27.47 -10.73
CA PRO A 427 24.59 27.82 -9.84
C PRO A 427 25.67 28.50 -10.68
N SER A 428 25.97 29.76 -10.36
CA SER A 428 27.04 30.48 -11.07
C SER A 428 28.33 29.70 -10.89
N GLN A 429 28.94 29.24 -11.99
CA GLN A 429 30.24 28.59 -11.91
C GLN A 429 31.27 29.63 -11.45
N PRO A 430 32.02 29.37 -10.36
CA PRO A 430 33.06 30.28 -9.94
C PRO A 430 34.24 30.16 -10.89
N GLY A 431 34.54 31.21 -11.65
CA GLY A 431 35.80 31.30 -12.38
C GLY A 431 35.72 31.82 -13.82
N LYS A 432 35.53 33.12 -13.97
CA LYS A 432 36.43 33.91 -14.84
C LYS A 432 36.51 35.34 -14.35
N VAL A 433 37.64 35.67 -13.72
CA VAL A 433 38.02 37.05 -13.46
C VAL A 433 38.20 37.70 -14.83
N GLN A 434 37.35 38.67 -15.16
CA GLN A 434 37.66 39.63 -16.20
C GLN A 434 38.40 40.78 -15.53
N THR A 435 39.65 41.00 -15.97
CA THR A 435 40.48 42.08 -15.48
C THR A 435 39.83 43.41 -15.80
N GLU A 436 39.69 44.27 -14.80
CA GLU A 436 39.27 45.65 -14.99
C GLU A 436 40.33 46.38 -15.83
N GLN A 437 39.92 46.95 -16.97
CA GLN A 437 40.54 48.15 -17.50
C GLN A 437 39.54 49.28 -17.32
N SER A 438 39.84 50.14 -16.36
CA SER A 438 39.26 51.46 -16.22
C SER A 438 39.67 52.33 -17.40
N ASP A 439 38.73 53.06 -17.98
CA ASP A 439 39.01 54.42 -18.41
C ASP A 439 37.84 55.33 -18.02
N ASP A 440 38.21 56.54 -17.62
CA ASP A 440 37.37 57.54 -16.96
C ASP A 440 36.81 58.54 -17.97
N SER A 441 35.52 58.88 -17.85
CA SER A 441 34.98 60.20 -18.22
C SER A 441 33.50 60.33 -17.85
N ALA A 442 33.14 61.52 -17.37
CA ALA A 442 31.84 61.81 -16.77
C ALA A 442 30.87 62.54 -17.70
N SER A 443 29.63 62.65 -17.20
CA SER A 443 28.65 63.72 -17.44
C SER A 443 27.71 63.66 -18.65
N GLN A 444 26.44 63.45 -18.27
CA GLN A 444 25.25 64.27 -18.59
C GLN A 444 24.55 64.17 -19.95
N ASP A 445 23.23 64.02 -19.83
CA ASP A 445 22.11 64.53 -20.63
C ASP A 445 22.34 65.00 -22.07
N VAL A 446 21.51 64.50 -23.00
CA VAL A 446 20.48 65.31 -23.67
C VAL A 446 19.51 64.41 -24.45
N GLN A 447 18.24 64.83 -24.53
CA GLN A 447 17.20 64.22 -25.38
C GLN A 447 17.46 64.50 -26.86
N THR A 448 17.24 63.51 -27.74
CA THR A 448 16.62 63.74 -29.08
C THR A 448 16.23 62.42 -29.74
N GLU A 449 15.06 62.39 -30.39
CA GLU A 449 14.78 61.44 -31.48
C GLU A 449 15.75 61.69 -32.65
N PRO A 450 15.98 60.67 -33.50
CA PRO A 450 15.38 60.80 -34.83
C PRO A 450 14.87 59.50 -35.47
N VAL A 451 13.64 59.59 -35.99
CA VAL A 451 13.27 59.42 -37.41
C VAL A 451 13.86 58.20 -38.17
N GLN A 452 12.96 57.32 -38.61
CA GLN A 452 13.18 56.36 -39.70
C GLN A 452 13.30 57.06 -41.07
N PRO A 453 14.13 56.49 -41.95
CA PRO A 453 13.72 56.21 -43.34
C PRO A 453 14.00 54.73 -43.69
N SER A 454 13.36 54.09 -44.69
CA SER A 454 12.31 54.51 -45.62
C SER A 454 11.73 53.26 -46.30
N GLU A 455 10.49 53.30 -46.76
CA GLU A 455 9.91 52.32 -47.69
C GLU A 455 10.34 52.58 -49.15
N ASP A 456 9.99 51.60 -50.00
CA ASP A 456 9.98 51.52 -51.48
C ASP A 456 11.21 50.91 -52.18
N SER A 457 11.06 50.12 -53.25
CA SER A 457 9.98 49.30 -53.85
C SER A 457 10.52 48.82 -55.21
N LEU A 458 9.92 47.74 -55.75
CA LEU A 458 10.23 47.10 -57.06
C LEU A 458 11.51 46.19 -57.05
N GLU A 459 11.65 45.12 -57.85
CA GLU A 459 10.69 44.49 -58.79
C GLU A 459 10.86 42.94 -58.94
N THR A 460 9.88 42.38 -59.65
CA THR A 460 9.62 41.08 -60.34
C THR A 460 10.76 40.13 -60.77
N VAL A 461 10.48 38.81 -60.73
CA VAL A 461 10.53 37.73 -61.78
C VAL A 461 10.38 36.37 -61.02
N VAL A 462 9.29 35.58 -61.04
CA VAL A 462 8.49 34.89 -62.10
C VAL A 462 9.12 33.56 -62.60
N ALA A 463 8.27 32.51 -62.65
CA ALA A 463 8.45 31.12 -63.13
C ALA A 463 9.38 30.21 -62.27
N ALA A 464 9.00 29.04 -61.72
CA ALA A 464 8.11 27.92 -62.13
C ALA A 464 8.82 26.80 -62.92
N GLU A 465 8.96 25.61 -62.32
CA GLU A 465 8.35 24.34 -62.75
C GLU A 465 8.77 23.16 -61.82
N GLU A 466 7.80 22.31 -61.46
CA GLU A 466 7.97 20.95 -60.92
C GLU A 466 7.90 19.94 -62.12
N PRO A 467 7.65 18.62 -61.91
CA PRO A 467 8.51 17.58 -61.33
C PRO A 467 8.72 16.40 -62.30
N ILE A 468 9.64 15.46 -62.01
CA ILE A 468 9.60 14.10 -62.60
C ILE A 468 9.84 13.01 -61.54
N GLU A 469 9.10 11.92 -61.73
CA GLU A 469 8.87 10.75 -60.88
C GLU A 469 9.92 9.62 -60.95
N THR A 470 9.89 8.74 -59.93
CA THR A 470 10.03 7.25 -60.02
C THR A 470 11.39 6.67 -60.52
N THR A 471 12.07 5.77 -59.79
CA THR A 471 11.82 4.31 -59.84
C THR A 471 12.52 3.56 -58.67
N GLN A 472 12.00 2.37 -58.32
CA GLN A 472 12.44 1.45 -57.25
C GLN A 472 13.85 0.83 -57.46
N PRO A 473 14.45 0.26 -56.40
CA PRO A 473 15.55 -0.70 -56.50
C PRO A 473 15.04 -2.15 -56.50
N ASP A 474 15.27 -2.86 -57.60
CA ASP A 474 15.32 -4.33 -57.63
C ASP A 474 16.75 -4.73 -58.01
N ASN A 475 17.37 -5.65 -57.26
CA ASN A 475 18.58 -6.33 -57.71
C ASN A 475 18.66 -7.74 -57.08
N ASP A 476 18.48 -8.75 -57.92
CA ASP A 476 18.43 -10.16 -57.53
C ASP A 476 19.16 -11.02 -58.58
N ASN A 477 20.36 -11.49 -58.24
CA ASN A 477 21.16 -12.56 -58.87
C ASN A 477 22.41 -12.77 -57.99
N ARG A 478 22.72 -13.97 -57.44
CA ARG A 478 23.26 -15.18 -58.12
C ARG A 478 24.49 -14.86 -58.99
N ASP A 479 25.65 -15.44 -58.76
CA ASP A 479 25.96 -16.81 -58.29
C ASP A 479 26.75 -16.92 -56.97
#